data_AF-A0A4V2ZTA2-F1
#
_entry.id   AF-A0A4V2ZTA2-F1
#
_cell.length_a   1.000
_cell.length_b   1.000
_cell.length_c   1.000
_cell.angle_alpha   90.00
_cell.angle_beta   90.00
_cell.angle_gamma   90.00
#
_symmetry.space_group_name_H-M   'P 1'
#
loop_
_entity.id
_entity.type
_entity.pdbx_description
1 polymer ?
#
loop_
_entity_poly.entity_id
_entity_poly.type
_entity_poly.pdbx_seq_one_letter_code
_entity_poly.pdbx_strand_id
1 'polypeptide(L)' 'MLETKPIQLFCGCSKEMFFSMLYALGKEEVTDAYIDANIIEFACNVCGSKYTFHPEELKDFL' A
#
# COMPACT_ATOMS: atom_id res chain seq x y z
N MET A 1 31.19 22.99 22.32
CA MET A 1 30.46 23.51 21.14
C MET A 1 29.12 22.79 21.10
N LEU A 2 28.00 23.50 20.98
CA LEU A 2 26.69 22.86 20.79
C LEU A 2 26.49 22.59 19.31
N GLU A 3 26.18 21.34 18.96
CA GLU A 3 25.78 20.95 17.62
C GLU A 3 24.25 20.85 17.55
N THR A 4 23.66 21.47 16.54
CA THR A 4 22.23 21.33 16.21
C THR A 4 22.08 20.40 15.02
N LYS A 5 21.24 19.37 15.15
CA LYS A 5 20.86 18.49 14.04
C LYS A 5 19.41 18.71 13.63
N PRO A 6 19.10 18.77 12.33
CA PRO A 6 17.72 18.79 11.87
C PRO A 6 17.05 17.45 12.19
N ILE A 7 15.81 17.50 12.65
CA ILE A 7 14.96 16.32 12.86
C ILE A 7 13.84 16.37 11.83
N GLN A 8 13.55 15.24 11.21
CA GLN A 8 12.46 15.08 10.26
C GLN A 8 11.65 13.84 10.62
N LEU A 9 10.34 13.90 10.36
CA LEU A 9 9.49 12.72 10.42
C LEU A 9 9.89 11.79 9.26
N PHE A 10 10.24 10.55 9.59
CA PHE A 10 10.57 9.53 8.60
C PHE A 10 9.66 8.31 8.78
N CYS A 11 9.01 7.90 7.68
CA CYS A 11 8.31 6.62 7.60
C CYS A 11 8.86 5.85 6.39
N GLY A 12 9.31 4.62 6.63
CA GLY A 12 9.86 3.74 5.60
C GLY A 12 8.82 2.89 4.88
N CYS A 13 7.53 3.27 4.90
CA CYS A 13 6.52 2.51 4.18
C CYS A 13 6.67 2.69 2.67
N SER A 14 6.43 1.62 1.93
CA SER A 14 6.46 1.60 0.48
C SER A 14 5.28 0.80 -0.05
N LYS A 15 4.99 0.90 -1.35
CA LYS A 15 3.84 0.21 -1.97
C LYS A 15 3.98 -1.31 -1.83
N GLU A 16 5.20 -1.81 -1.95
CA GLU A 16 5.54 -3.24 -1.86
C GLU A 16 5.23 -3.84 -0.49
N MET A 17 5.31 -3.03 0.58
CA MET A 17 4.96 -3.48 1.93
C MET A 17 3.48 -3.90 2.02
N PHE A 18 2.61 -3.25 1.23
CA PHE A 18 1.18 -3.54 1.20
C PHE A 18 0.81 -4.73 0.31
N PHE A 19 1.75 -5.31 -0.45
CA PHE A 19 1.48 -6.54 -1.22
C PHE A 19 1.08 -7.69 -0.29
N SER A 20 1.71 -7.77 0.89
CA SER A 20 1.36 -8.77 1.91
C SER A 20 -0.09 -8.62 2.41
N MET A 21 -0.56 -7.38 2.55
CA MET A 21 -1.94 -7.08 2.94
C MET A 21 -2.92 -7.38 1.80
N LEU A 22 -2.52 -7.09 0.55
CA LEU A 22 -3.29 -7.47 -0.64
C LEU A 22 -3.48 -8.99 -0.72
N TYR A 23 -2.44 -9.79 -0.48
CA TYR A 23 -2.56 -11.25 -0.41
C TYR A 23 -3.44 -11.72 0.75
N ALA A 24 -3.49 -10.98 1.86
CA ALA A 24 -4.28 -11.33 3.04
C ALA A 24 -5.80 -11.10 2.86
N LEU A 25 -6.21 -10.22 1.93
CA LEU A 25 -7.62 -10.09 1.50
C LEU A 25 -8.15 -11.39 0.87
N GLY A 26 -7.24 -12.18 0.29
CA GLY A 26 -7.56 -13.43 -0.35
C GLY A 26 -7.83 -13.28 -1.84
N LYS A 27 -7.68 -14.40 -2.56
CA LYS A 27 -7.73 -14.42 -4.01
C LYS A 27 -9.10 -14.02 -4.57
N GLU A 28 -10.19 -14.39 -3.89
CA GLU A 28 -11.56 -14.09 -4.32
C GLU A 28 -11.81 -12.58 -4.31
N GLU A 29 -11.52 -11.88 -3.20
CA GLU A 29 -11.70 -10.42 -3.11
C GLU A 29 -10.86 -9.65 -4.15
N VAL A 30 -9.62 -10.09 -4.39
CA VAL A 30 -8.75 -9.49 -5.42
C VAL A 30 -9.29 -9.76 -6.83
N THR A 31 -9.84 -10.95 -7.07
CA THR A 31 -10.45 -11.32 -8.36
C THR A 31 -11.70 -10.50 -8.62
N ASP A 32 -12.58 -10.34 -7.63
CA ASP A 32 -13.78 -9.53 -7.73
C ASP A 32 -13.42 -8.06 -7.97
N ALA A 33 -12.41 -7.54 -7.24
CA ALA A 33 -11.91 -6.19 -7.47
C ALA A 33 -11.36 -5.99 -8.89
N TYR A 34 -10.69 -7.00 -9.44
CA TYR A 34 -10.20 -6.98 -10.82
C TYR A 34 -11.35 -7.00 -11.85
N ILE A 35 -12.34 -7.88 -11.67
CA ILE A 35 -13.48 -8.05 -12.58
C ILE A 35 -14.37 -6.81 -12.59
N ASP A 36 -14.64 -6.25 -11.42
CA ASP A 36 -15.50 -5.08 -11.25
C ASP A 36 -14.78 -3.76 -11.55
N ALA A 37 -13.51 -3.82 -11.95
CA ALA A 37 -12.64 -2.66 -12.18
C ALA A 37 -12.55 -1.72 -10.96
N ASN A 38 -12.60 -2.29 -9.76
CA ASN A 38 -12.48 -1.57 -8.50
C ASN A 38 -11.01 -1.33 -8.13
N ILE A 39 -10.75 -0.18 -7.54
CA ILE A 39 -9.44 0.17 -6.99
C ILE A 39 -9.35 -0.28 -5.52
N ILE A 40 -8.20 -0.83 -5.13
CA ILE A 40 -7.91 -1.15 -3.73
C ILE A 40 -6.98 -0.05 -3.20
N GLU A 41 -7.43 0.71 -2.20
CA GLU A 41 -6.63 1.73 -1.51
C GLU A 41 -6.20 1.23 -0.14
N PHE A 42 -4.90 1.27 0.13
CA PHE A 42 -4.34 1.07 1.46
C PHE A 42 -3.81 2.38 2.01
N ALA A 43 -4.13 2.67 3.28
CA ALA A 43 -3.55 3.78 4.01
C ALA A 43 -2.55 3.26 5.05
N CYS A 44 -1.37 3.87 5.11
CA CYS A 44 -0.42 3.59 6.17
C CYS A 44 -0.95 4.15 7.49
N ASN A 45 -1.23 3.27 8.46
CA ASN A 45 -1.71 3.68 9.79
C ASN A 45 -0.66 4.44 10.61
N VAL A 46 0.59 4.52 10.14
CA VAL A 46 1.69 5.22 10.84
C VAL A 46 1.86 6.65 10.32
N CYS A 47 1.95 6.84 9.00
CA CYS A 47 2.22 8.14 8.39
C CYS A 47 1.04 8.73 7.60
N GLY A 48 -0.01 7.94 7.34
CA GLY A 48 -1.17 8.35 6.55
C GLY A 48 -1.00 8.31 5.04
N SER A 49 0.17 7.90 4.51
CA SER A 49 0.39 7.75 3.08
C SER A 49 -0.61 6.76 2.47
N LYS A 50 -1.15 7.09 1.31
CA LYS A 50 -2.11 6.27 0.57
C LYS A 50 -1.44 5.58 -0.61
N TYR A 51 -1.74 4.29 -0.78
CA TYR A 51 -1.23 3.45 -1.84
C TYR A 51 -2.41 2.81 -2.57
N THR A 52 -2.57 3.17 -3.84
CA THR A 52 -3.64 2.65 -4.68
C THR A 52 -3.13 1.54 -5.58
N PHE A 53 -3.90 0.47 -5.67
CA PHE A 53 -3.71 -0.64 -6.58
C PHE A 53 -4.80 -0.59 -7.63
N HIS A 54 -4.39 -0.38 -8.88
CA HIS A 54 -5.30 -0.40 -10.01
C HIS A 54 -5.58 -1.84 -10.45
N PRO A 55 -6.75 -2.12 -11.07
CA PRO A 55 -7.08 -3.45 -11.58
C PRO A 55 -5.96 -4.06 -12.44
N GLU A 56 -5.31 -3.27 -13.29
CA GLU A 56 -4.22 -3.76 -14.14
C GLU A 56 -3.04 -4.33 -13.32
N GLU A 57 -2.76 -3.76 -12.15
CA GLU A 57 -1.72 -4.25 -11.23
C GLU A 57 -2.18 -5.49 -10.47
N LEU A 58 -3.49 -5.60 -10.16
CA LEU A 58 -4.06 -6.77 -9.47
C LEU A 58 -3.88 -8.07 -10.28
N LYS A 59 -3.78 -7.98 -11.60
CA LYS A 59 -3.54 -9.12 -12.49
C LYS A 59 -2.28 -9.90 -12.12
N ASP A 60 -1.25 -9.24 -11.62
CA ASP A 60 0.01 -9.89 -11.20
C ASP A 60 -0.14 -10.68 -9.88
N PHE A 61 -1.27 -10.51 -9.18
CA PHE A 61 -1.59 -11.15 -7.89
C PHE A 61 -2.68 -12.24 -8.00
N LEU A 62 -3.23 -12.49 -9.20
CA LEU A 62 -4.23 -13.52 -9.50
C LEU A 62 -3.63 -14.90 -9.80
#